data_AF-A0A955I2R5-F1
#
_entry.id   AF-A0A955I2R5-F1
#
_cell.length_a   1.000
_cell.length_b   1.000
_cell.length_c   1.000
_cell.angle_alpha   90.00
_cell.angle_beta   90.00
_cell.angle_gamma   90.00
#
_symmetry.space_group_name_H-M   'P 1'
#
loop_
_entity.id
_entity.type
_entity.pdbx_description
1 polymer ?
#
loop_
_entity_poly.entity_id
_entity_poly.type
_entity_poly.pdbx_seq_one_letter_code
_entity_poly.pdbx_strand_id
1 'polypeptide(L)'
;MNTRNIVVSRGSVVSLADLPRKSIALDGYVRGPIVNVEEEKYSFDHHDGCVRLVTSATCVQVLDALLLGLDTKDHTIYINDVDGDTTLATWLLLNPHRIMEPQVRELVATVGAIDAHGPAYLVVNQELANGFFQGVMSKVTDLQRARKYGEADLSALLDDTIAKVDQLLNGMLDYTKRPDKERNFEITHRGTSGWVMARSADFIFDLLYAAGHTKAVAYQENPDGSVTYTVGKKSEMVTNFPVGPAPKDGTILNALNAKETGWGGSTTIGGAPRNADGSRSRLTPDEVFAIITNIVD
;
A
#
# COMPACT_ATOMS: atom_id res chain seq x y z
N MET A 1 6.66 -26.33 21.38
CA MET A 1 6.76 -25.55 20.13
C MET A 1 5.38 -24.99 19.87
N ASN A 2 5.13 -23.71 20.11
CA ASN A 2 3.88 -23.07 19.68
C ASN A 2 3.91 -23.04 18.15
N THR A 3 3.13 -23.90 17.51
CA THR A 3 2.78 -23.77 16.10
C THR A 3 2.11 -22.40 15.93
N ARG A 4 2.73 -21.52 15.13
CA ARG A 4 2.13 -20.25 14.72
C ARG A 4 0.85 -20.56 13.96
N ASN A 5 -0.31 -20.12 14.44
CA ASN A 5 -1.58 -20.24 13.72
C ASN A 5 -1.67 -19.10 12.68
N ILE A 6 -0.87 -19.19 11.62
CA ILE A 6 -0.85 -18.22 10.53
C ILE A 6 -1.19 -18.94 9.23
N VAL A 7 -2.16 -18.42 8.49
CA VAL A 7 -2.58 -18.90 7.18
C VAL A 7 -2.23 -17.83 6.16
N VAL A 8 -1.29 -18.15 5.26
CA VAL A 8 -0.90 -17.27 4.16
C VAL A 8 -1.48 -17.82 2.86
N SER A 9 -2.30 -17.03 2.17
CA SER A 9 -2.97 -17.43 0.93
C SER A 9 -2.92 -16.30 -0.10
N ARG A 10 -1.93 -16.36 -0.99
CA ARG A 10 -1.62 -15.30 -1.96
C ARG A 10 -2.88 -14.81 -2.69
N GLY A 11 -3.17 -13.52 -2.57
CA GLY A 11 -4.25 -12.85 -3.29
C GLY A 11 -5.66 -13.30 -2.90
N SER A 12 -5.81 -14.14 -1.86
CA SER A 12 -7.12 -14.54 -1.38
C SER A 12 -7.90 -13.35 -0.84
N VAL A 13 -9.20 -13.31 -1.18
CA VAL A 13 -10.17 -12.38 -0.62
C VAL A 13 -11.42 -13.20 -0.29
N VAL A 14 -11.83 -13.20 0.96
CA VAL A 14 -12.98 -13.99 1.46
C VAL A 14 -13.94 -13.13 2.28
N SER A 15 -15.12 -13.67 2.57
CA SER A 15 -16.01 -13.06 3.56
C SER A 15 -15.54 -13.41 4.97
N LEU A 16 -15.65 -12.47 5.91
CA LEU A 16 -15.38 -12.75 7.34
C LEU A 16 -16.27 -13.88 7.88
N ALA A 17 -17.50 -14.01 7.36
CA ALA A 17 -18.43 -15.05 7.77
C ALA A 17 -17.90 -16.47 7.49
N ASP A 18 -17.10 -16.63 6.41
CA ASP A 18 -16.57 -17.91 5.97
C ASP A 18 -15.34 -18.35 6.77
N LEU A 19 -14.74 -17.44 7.55
CA LEU A 19 -13.62 -17.77 8.42
C LEU A 19 -14.09 -18.51 9.68
N PRO A 20 -13.26 -19.38 10.28
CA PRO A 20 -13.54 -19.98 11.59
C PRO A 20 -13.67 -18.94 12.71
N ARG A 21 -14.25 -19.32 13.86
CA ARG A 21 -14.19 -18.50 15.09
C ARG A 21 -12.74 -18.21 15.47
N LYS A 22 -12.49 -17.09 16.16
CA LYS A 22 -11.14 -16.64 16.53
C LYS A 22 -10.22 -16.38 15.33
N SER A 23 -10.73 -15.63 14.35
CA SER A 23 -9.98 -15.29 13.13
C SER A 23 -9.60 -13.81 13.10
N ILE A 24 -8.35 -13.52 12.75
CA ILE A 24 -7.85 -12.17 12.50
C ILE A 24 -7.42 -12.10 11.04
N ALA A 25 -8.20 -11.41 10.21
CA ALA A 25 -7.87 -11.16 8.82
C ALA A 25 -7.12 -9.82 8.70
N LEU A 26 -5.94 -9.86 8.09
CA LEU A 26 -5.12 -8.68 7.85
C LEU A 26 -5.26 -8.21 6.41
N ASP A 27 -5.29 -6.89 6.27
CA ASP A 27 -5.08 -6.10 5.06
C ASP A 27 -5.55 -6.74 3.74
N GLY A 28 -6.81 -6.52 3.38
CA GLY A 28 -7.39 -7.01 2.14
C GLY A 28 -7.74 -8.50 2.09
N TYR A 29 -7.36 -9.35 3.06
CA TYR A 29 -7.82 -10.75 3.12
C TYR A 29 -9.36 -10.83 3.28
N VAL A 30 -9.90 -9.89 4.04
CA VAL A 30 -11.32 -9.57 4.13
C VAL A 30 -11.46 -8.10 3.74
N ARG A 31 -12.51 -7.76 2.99
CA ARG A 31 -12.77 -6.39 2.54
C ARG A 31 -13.46 -5.57 3.63
N GLY A 32 -12.83 -4.46 4.00
CA GLY A 32 -13.31 -3.50 4.97
C GLY A 32 -13.04 -3.89 6.43
N PRO A 33 -12.84 -2.89 7.31
CA PRO A 33 -12.64 -3.14 8.73
C PRO A 33 -13.95 -3.66 9.36
N ILE A 34 -13.87 -4.81 10.05
CA ILE A 34 -15.05 -5.47 10.63
C ILE A 34 -14.68 -6.01 12.01
N VAL A 35 -15.57 -5.80 12.98
CA VAL A 35 -15.45 -6.33 14.34
C VAL A 35 -16.67 -7.21 14.64
N ASN A 36 -16.46 -8.51 14.79
CA ASN A 36 -17.45 -9.47 15.24
C ASN A 36 -17.01 -10.07 16.58
N VAL A 37 -17.48 -9.47 17.67
CA VAL A 37 -17.12 -9.87 19.03
C VAL A 37 -17.70 -11.24 19.41
N GLU A 38 -18.90 -11.57 18.92
CA GLU A 38 -19.60 -12.82 19.28
C GLU A 38 -18.86 -14.08 18.81
N GLU A 39 -18.17 -13.98 17.67
CA GLU A 39 -17.37 -15.06 17.10
C GLU A 39 -15.86 -14.85 17.24
N GLU A 40 -15.45 -13.73 17.84
CA GLU A 40 -14.06 -13.28 17.93
C GLU A 40 -13.40 -13.23 16.55
N LYS A 41 -14.08 -12.65 15.57
CA LYS A 41 -13.58 -12.47 14.21
C LYS A 41 -13.34 -10.99 13.94
N TYR A 42 -12.14 -10.67 13.46
CA TYR A 42 -11.73 -9.30 13.22
C TYR A 42 -11.12 -9.19 11.83
N SER A 43 -11.48 -8.13 11.10
CA SER A 43 -10.76 -7.70 9.91
C SER A 43 -10.16 -6.33 10.18
N PHE A 44 -8.85 -6.26 10.06
CA PHE A 44 -8.09 -5.02 10.08
C PHE A 44 -7.71 -4.69 8.63
N ASP A 45 -8.67 -4.19 7.87
CA ASP A 45 -8.47 -3.72 6.50
C ASP A 45 -8.57 -2.19 6.45
N HIS A 46 -7.85 -1.60 5.50
CA HIS A 46 -7.92 -0.17 5.21
C HIS A 46 -7.99 0.12 3.70
N HIS A 47 -8.14 -0.92 2.88
CA HIS A 47 -8.20 -0.82 1.43
C HIS A 47 -9.61 -0.56 0.91
N ASP A 48 -10.63 -1.18 1.51
CA ASP A 48 -12.01 -1.12 1.03
C ASP A 48 -13.00 -0.73 2.14
N GLY A 49 -14.21 -0.29 1.74
CA GLY A 49 -15.31 0.00 2.66
C GLY A 49 -15.03 1.06 3.74
N CYS A 50 -13.97 1.86 3.59
CA CYS A 50 -13.48 2.74 4.64
C CYS A 50 -13.10 4.14 4.14
N VAL A 51 -13.05 5.11 5.06
CA VAL A 51 -12.65 6.48 4.77
C VAL A 51 -11.17 6.61 5.09
N ARG A 52 -10.30 6.63 4.06
CA ARG A 52 -8.82 6.65 4.22
C ARG A 52 -8.25 7.75 5.12
N LEU A 53 -8.96 8.87 5.29
CA LEU A 53 -8.53 9.93 6.22
C LEU A 53 -8.67 9.51 7.69
N VAL A 54 -9.66 8.68 7.99
CA VAL A 54 -10.02 8.29 9.36
C VAL A 54 -9.57 6.87 9.68
N THR A 55 -9.54 5.99 8.68
CA THR A 55 -9.11 4.61 8.84
C THR A 55 -7.58 4.53 8.74
N SER A 56 -6.94 4.17 9.84
CA SER A 56 -5.50 3.96 9.92
C SER A 56 -5.07 2.69 9.20
N ALA A 57 -3.78 2.58 8.88
CA ALA A 57 -3.17 1.35 8.36
C ALA A 57 -3.37 0.16 9.31
N THR A 58 -3.28 -1.06 8.79
CA THR A 58 -3.52 -2.33 9.49
C THR A 58 -2.66 -2.46 10.75
N CYS A 59 -1.37 -2.11 10.69
CA CYS A 59 -0.48 -2.20 11.85
C CYS A 59 -0.90 -1.27 13.00
N VAL A 60 -1.46 -0.09 12.68
CA VAL A 60 -1.99 0.85 13.67
C VAL A 60 -3.28 0.31 14.27
N GLN A 61 -4.20 -0.20 13.45
CA GLN A 61 -5.44 -0.81 13.92
C GLN A 61 -5.17 -2.00 14.86
N VAL A 62 -4.19 -2.85 14.52
CA VAL A 62 -3.74 -3.97 15.36
C VAL A 62 -3.13 -3.49 16.67
N LEU A 63 -2.23 -2.49 16.64
CA LEU A 63 -1.67 -1.91 17.85
C LEU A 63 -2.78 -1.40 18.78
N ASP A 64 -3.73 -0.64 18.25
CA ASP A 64 -4.86 -0.10 19.01
C ASP A 64 -5.74 -1.22 19.57
N ALA A 65 -6.04 -2.26 18.79
CA ALA A 65 -6.81 -3.41 19.27
C ALA A 65 -6.12 -4.12 20.45
N LEU A 66 -4.80 -4.32 20.36
CA LEU A 66 -4.01 -4.93 21.45
C LEU A 66 -3.99 -4.03 22.69
N LEU A 67 -3.81 -2.71 22.53
CA LEU A 67 -3.87 -1.74 23.64
C LEU A 67 -5.25 -1.69 24.30
N LEU A 68 -6.31 -1.92 23.53
CA LEU A 68 -7.70 -1.94 23.98
C LEU A 68 -8.14 -3.31 24.52
N GLY A 69 -7.23 -4.29 24.58
CA GLY A 69 -7.45 -5.56 25.29
C GLY A 69 -7.76 -6.77 24.41
N LEU A 70 -7.47 -6.72 23.10
CA LEU A 70 -7.53 -7.92 22.25
C LEU A 70 -6.53 -8.97 22.76
N ASP A 71 -7.05 -10.12 23.21
CA ASP A 71 -6.25 -11.30 23.52
C ASP A 71 -6.08 -12.13 22.24
N THR A 72 -4.84 -12.22 21.74
CA THR A 72 -4.52 -12.96 20.51
C THR A 72 -4.38 -14.46 20.74
N LYS A 73 -4.50 -14.93 21.98
CA LYS A 73 -4.43 -16.35 22.31
C LYS A 73 -5.50 -17.13 21.53
N ASP A 74 -5.08 -18.25 20.97
CA ASP A 74 -5.88 -19.16 20.14
C ASP A 74 -6.39 -18.60 18.80
N HIS A 75 -6.07 -17.34 18.44
CA HIS A 75 -6.50 -16.78 17.16
C HIS A 75 -5.69 -17.34 15.99
N THR A 76 -6.33 -17.44 14.83
CA THR A 76 -5.67 -17.70 13.54
C THR A 76 -5.55 -16.41 12.75
N ILE A 77 -4.35 -16.09 12.29
CA ILE A 77 -4.05 -14.90 11.51
C ILE A 77 -4.09 -15.25 10.02
N TYR A 78 -4.87 -14.51 9.24
CA TYR A 78 -5.06 -14.72 7.80
C TYR A 78 -4.46 -13.56 7.01
N ILE A 79 -3.60 -13.89 6.05
CA ILE A 79 -2.78 -12.94 5.28
C ILE A 79 -2.83 -13.34 3.81
N ASN A 80 -3.00 -12.36 2.91
CA ASN A 80 -3.05 -12.61 1.46
C ASN A 80 -1.88 -12.02 0.70
N ASP A 81 -1.08 -11.15 1.32
CA ASP A 81 0.17 -10.64 0.75
C ASP A 81 1.19 -10.32 1.84
N VAL A 82 2.47 -10.21 1.47
CA VAL A 82 3.54 -9.84 2.41
C VAL A 82 4.09 -8.48 2.01
N ASP A 83 3.59 -7.45 2.67
CA ASP A 83 4.05 -6.07 2.61
C ASP A 83 4.47 -5.56 4.00
N GLY A 84 4.83 -4.28 4.08
CA GLY A 84 5.31 -3.67 5.31
C GLY A 84 4.24 -3.60 6.41
N ASP A 85 3.01 -3.22 6.05
CA ASP A 85 1.91 -3.04 7.00
C ASP A 85 1.49 -4.38 7.61
N THR A 86 1.28 -5.39 6.77
CA THR A 86 0.92 -6.74 7.18
C THR A 86 2.04 -7.44 7.96
N THR A 87 3.30 -7.24 7.57
CA THR A 87 4.46 -7.76 8.32
C THR A 87 4.48 -7.22 9.74
N LEU A 88 4.35 -5.90 9.90
CA LEU A 88 4.40 -5.26 11.21
C LEU A 88 3.17 -5.62 12.06
N ALA A 89 1.98 -5.63 11.46
CA ALA A 89 0.75 -6.10 12.10
C ALA A 89 0.90 -7.54 12.64
N THR A 90 1.45 -8.45 11.82
CA THR A 90 1.68 -9.83 12.24
C THR A 90 2.70 -9.91 13.38
N TRP A 91 3.79 -9.15 13.32
CA TRP A 91 4.76 -9.11 14.40
C TRP A 91 4.15 -8.63 15.72
N LEU A 92 3.28 -7.62 15.69
CA LEU A 92 2.58 -7.10 16.88
C LEU A 92 1.68 -8.19 17.51
N LEU A 93 0.90 -8.91 16.71
CA LEU A 93 0.02 -9.99 17.18
C LEU A 93 0.80 -11.14 17.83
N LEU A 94 2.03 -11.39 17.37
CA LEU A 94 2.94 -12.38 17.94
C LEU A 94 3.71 -11.86 19.16
N ASN A 95 3.82 -10.53 19.34
CA ASN A 95 4.58 -9.90 20.41
C ASN A 95 3.74 -8.86 21.20
N PRO A 96 2.54 -9.21 21.69
CA PRO A 96 1.66 -8.26 22.37
C PRO A 96 2.29 -7.67 23.64
N HIS A 97 3.23 -8.38 24.26
CA HIS A 97 3.97 -7.92 25.45
C HIS A 97 4.94 -6.76 25.17
N ARG A 98 5.28 -6.49 23.90
CA ARG A 98 6.25 -5.44 23.50
C ARG A 98 5.60 -4.15 23.04
N ILE A 99 4.27 -4.09 22.88
CA ILE A 99 3.58 -2.97 22.24
C ILE A 99 3.70 -1.63 22.98
N MET A 100 4.07 -1.67 24.27
CA MET A 100 4.30 -0.48 25.09
C MET A 100 5.71 0.09 24.94
N GLU A 101 6.64 -0.62 24.28
CA GLU A 101 7.99 -0.12 24.04
C GLU A 101 7.95 1.12 23.11
N PRO A 102 8.65 2.22 23.46
CA PRO A 102 8.61 3.45 22.67
C PRO A 102 8.98 3.26 21.20
N GLN A 103 10.03 2.48 20.94
CA GLN A 103 10.52 2.14 19.59
C GLN A 103 9.51 1.35 18.75
N VAL A 104 8.71 0.48 19.37
CA VAL A 104 7.63 -0.24 18.69
C VAL A 104 6.53 0.74 18.26
N ARG A 105 6.12 1.62 19.18
CA ARG A 105 5.09 2.64 18.90
C ARG A 105 5.54 3.62 17.82
N GLU A 106 6.81 4.01 17.84
CA GLU A 106 7.40 4.88 16.83
C GLU A 106 7.48 4.20 15.46
N LEU A 107 7.83 2.91 15.42
CA LEU A 107 7.85 2.13 14.19
C LEU A 107 6.44 2.00 13.60
N VAL A 108 5.43 1.69 14.43
CA VAL A 108 4.03 1.60 13.98
C VAL A 108 3.52 2.94 13.47
N ALA A 109 3.80 4.05 14.17
CA ALA A 109 3.42 5.38 13.70
C ALA A 109 4.09 5.72 12.36
N THR A 110 5.36 5.33 12.19
CA THR A 110 6.14 5.59 10.96
C THR A 110 5.61 4.79 9.78
N VAL A 111 5.49 3.46 9.93
CA VAL A 111 5.02 2.57 8.87
C VAL A 111 3.56 2.85 8.53
N GLY A 112 2.70 3.01 9.55
CA GLY A 112 1.28 3.27 9.34
C GLY A 112 1.00 4.61 8.65
N ALA A 113 1.78 5.66 8.92
CA ALA A 113 1.64 6.93 8.21
C ALA A 113 2.03 6.82 6.73
N ILE A 114 3.12 6.10 6.43
CA ILE A 114 3.57 5.85 5.06
C ILE A 114 2.55 5.01 4.30
N ASP A 115 1.99 3.99 4.94
CA ASP A 115 1.06 3.08 4.29
C ASP A 115 -0.31 3.73 4.03
N ALA A 116 -0.87 4.44 5.02
CA ALA A 116 -2.17 5.09 4.89
C ALA A 116 -2.18 6.28 3.90
N HIS A 117 -1.06 7.02 3.80
CA HIS A 117 -1.01 8.31 3.11
C HIS A 117 0.07 8.39 2.02
N GLY A 118 0.91 7.35 1.89
CA GLY A 118 1.97 7.29 0.90
C GLY A 118 2.87 8.53 0.93
N PRO A 119 3.23 9.08 -0.24
CA PRO A 119 4.14 10.21 -0.33
C PRO A 119 3.55 11.55 0.14
N ALA A 120 2.27 11.59 0.54
CA ALA A 120 1.63 12.82 1.00
C ALA A 120 2.00 13.21 2.43
N TYR A 121 2.48 12.25 3.23
CA TYR A 121 2.77 12.43 4.64
C TYR A 121 4.27 12.46 4.91
N LEU A 122 4.68 13.27 5.89
CA LEU A 122 6.09 13.39 6.26
C LEU A 122 6.49 12.24 7.19
N VAL A 123 7.58 11.58 6.82
CA VAL A 123 8.23 10.57 7.66
C VAL A 123 9.08 11.29 8.71
N VAL A 124 8.67 11.21 9.97
CA VAL A 124 9.35 11.90 11.08
C VAL A 124 10.69 11.24 11.39
N ASN A 125 10.72 9.90 11.50
CA ASN A 125 11.96 9.16 11.74
C ASN A 125 12.41 8.42 10.48
N GLN A 126 13.24 9.09 9.70
CA GLN A 126 13.76 8.54 8.43
C GLN A 126 14.72 7.36 8.63
N GLU A 127 15.47 7.33 9.72
CA GLU A 127 16.41 6.23 9.99
C GLU A 127 15.63 4.93 10.28
N LEU A 128 14.61 5.02 11.12
CA LEU A 128 13.72 3.90 11.43
C LEU A 128 12.95 3.43 10.20
N ALA A 129 12.43 4.36 9.40
CA ALA A 129 11.79 4.05 8.13
C ALA A 129 12.75 3.31 7.17
N ASN A 130 14.01 3.77 7.06
CA ASN A 130 15.01 3.11 6.22
C ASN A 130 15.34 1.71 6.76
N GLY A 131 15.51 1.54 8.07
CA GLY A 131 15.75 0.24 8.69
C GLY A 131 14.64 -0.75 8.39
N PHE A 132 13.40 -0.28 8.42
CA PHE A 132 12.24 -1.09 8.07
C PHE A 132 12.16 -1.38 6.56
N PHE A 133 11.99 -0.36 5.72
CA PHE A 133 11.72 -0.58 4.29
C PHE A 133 12.93 -1.07 3.49
N GLN A 134 14.16 -0.69 3.88
CA GLN A 134 15.38 -1.11 3.18
C GLN A 134 16.10 -2.28 3.86
N GLY A 135 15.91 -2.47 5.16
CA GLY A 135 16.49 -3.59 5.91
C GLY A 135 15.49 -4.76 6.01
N VAL A 136 14.41 -4.57 6.78
CA VAL A 136 13.38 -5.62 7.02
C VAL A 136 12.76 -6.09 5.70
N MET A 137 12.29 -5.16 4.88
CA MET A 137 11.57 -5.45 3.63
C MET A 137 12.50 -5.63 2.40
N SER A 138 13.81 -5.75 2.62
CA SER A 138 14.82 -5.89 1.55
C SER A 138 14.49 -7.02 0.56
N LYS A 139 14.21 -8.21 1.08
CA LYS A 139 13.95 -9.41 0.27
C LYS A 139 12.67 -9.28 -0.57
N VAL A 140 11.61 -8.71 0.01
CA VAL A 140 10.37 -8.37 -0.71
C VAL A 140 10.68 -7.40 -1.85
N THR A 141 11.42 -6.33 -1.54
CA THR A 141 11.81 -5.30 -2.52
C THR A 141 12.65 -5.90 -3.66
N ASP A 142 13.59 -6.79 -3.36
CA ASP A 142 14.45 -7.42 -4.36
C ASP A 142 13.68 -8.37 -5.27
N LEU A 143 12.76 -9.15 -4.70
CA LEU A 143 11.87 -10.01 -5.48
C LEU A 143 10.95 -9.18 -6.39
N GLN A 144 10.43 -8.05 -5.92
CA GLN A 144 9.62 -7.14 -6.74
C GLN A 144 10.43 -6.53 -7.88
N ARG A 145 11.65 -6.04 -7.60
CA ARG A 145 12.57 -5.48 -8.62
C ARG A 145 12.95 -6.52 -9.67
N ALA A 146 13.18 -7.75 -9.25
CA ALA A 146 13.48 -8.88 -10.13
C ALA A 146 12.24 -9.43 -10.87
N ARG A 147 11.03 -8.91 -10.60
CA ARG A 147 9.74 -9.44 -11.09
C ARG A 147 9.49 -10.92 -10.73
N LYS A 148 10.06 -11.39 -9.61
CA LYS A 148 9.96 -12.77 -9.10
C LYS A 148 9.09 -12.90 -7.85
N TYR A 149 8.48 -11.81 -7.39
CA TYR A 149 7.63 -11.83 -6.18
C TYR A 149 6.48 -12.83 -6.26
N GLY A 150 5.88 -13.02 -7.45
CA GLY A 150 4.78 -13.98 -7.66
C GLY A 150 5.19 -15.45 -7.47
N GLU A 151 6.48 -15.76 -7.60
CA GLU A 151 7.06 -17.10 -7.42
C GLU A 151 7.49 -17.37 -5.97
N ALA A 152 7.47 -16.34 -5.11
CA ALA A 152 7.96 -16.46 -3.75
C ALA A 152 7.03 -17.30 -2.86
N ASP A 153 7.63 -18.12 -1.99
CA ASP A 153 6.95 -18.70 -0.84
C ASP A 153 6.67 -17.59 0.18
N LEU A 154 5.40 -17.18 0.27
CA LEU A 154 4.99 -16.08 1.14
C LEU A 154 5.12 -16.42 2.63
N SER A 155 4.95 -17.68 3.02
CA SER A 155 5.12 -18.07 4.44
C SER A 155 6.58 -17.92 4.86
N ALA A 156 7.51 -18.41 4.04
CA ALA A 156 8.94 -18.25 4.29
C ALA A 156 9.39 -16.78 4.21
N LEU A 157 8.76 -15.97 3.36
CA LEU A 157 9.03 -14.54 3.24
C LEU A 157 8.51 -13.74 4.44
N LEU A 158 7.33 -14.10 4.95
CA LEU A 158 6.76 -13.54 6.16
C LEU A 158 7.62 -13.89 7.39
N ASP A 159 8.08 -15.14 7.52
CA ASP A 159 8.95 -15.54 8.62
C ASP A 159 10.29 -14.77 8.63
N ASP A 160 10.90 -14.56 7.45
CA ASP A 160 12.13 -13.77 7.28
C ASP A 160 11.92 -12.31 7.71
N THR A 161 10.84 -11.69 7.24
CA THR A 161 10.54 -10.28 7.52
C THR A 161 10.18 -10.08 9.00
N ILE A 162 9.37 -10.95 9.61
CA ILE A 162 9.06 -10.92 11.06
C ILE A 162 10.35 -11.03 11.89
N ALA A 163 11.26 -11.94 11.54
CA ALA A 163 12.54 -12.07 12.26
C ALA A 163 13.38 -10.79 12.16
N LYS A 164 13.36 -10.11 11.01
CA LYS A 164 14.07 -8.85 10.82
C LYS A 164 13.42 -7.66 11.55
N VAL A 165 12.09 -7.66 11.74
CA VAL A 165 11.43 -6.66 12.61
C VAL A 165 11.98 -6.76 14.03
N ASP A 166 12.12 -7.98 14.56
CA ASP A 166 12.70 -8.20 15.88
C ASP A 166 14.15 -7.71 15.95
N GLN A 167 14.97 -8.02 14.93
CA GLN A 167 16.34 -7.52 14.83
C GLN A 167 16.40 -6.00 14.76
N LEU A 168 15.51 -5.34 14.01
CA LEU A 168 15.46 -3.88 13.90
C LEU A 168 15.18 -3.25 15.26
N LEU A 169 14.13 -3.71 15.94
CA LEU A 169 13.71 -3.19 17.24
C LEU A 169 14.71 -3.47 18.36
N ASN A 170 15.56 -4.49 18.19
CA ASN A 170 16.63 -4.81 19.13
C ASN A 170 17.98 -4.18 18.74
N GLY A 171 18.03 -3.35 17.69
CA GLY A 171 19.26 -2.71 17.21
C GLY A 171 20.30 -3.68 16.64
N MET A 172 19.87 -4.87 16.22
CA MET A 172 20.72 -5.95 15.71
C MET A 172 20.63 -6.10 14.18
N LEU A 173 19.74 -5.38 13.52
CA LEU A 173 19.57 -5.48 12.08
C LEU A 173 20.73 -4.80 11.36
N ASP A 174 21.56 -5.60 10.71
CA ASP A 174 22.56 -5.11 9.77
C ASP A 174 21.94 -4.98 8.38
N TYR A 175 22.00 -3.79 7.81
CA TYR A 175 21.59 -3.53 6.43
C TYR A 175 22.35 -2.35 5.84
N THR A 176 22.62 -2.43 4.54
CA THR A 176 23.21 -1.32 3.80
C THR A 176 22.10 -0.44 3.25
N LYS A 177 22.00 0.80 3.74
CA LYS A 177 21.12 1.81 3.13
C LYS A 177 21.51 1.98 1.66
N ARG A 178 20.52 1.86 0.77
CA ARG A 178 20.70 2.13 -0.65
C ARG A 178 20.96 3.63 -0.84
N PRO A 179 21.88 4.01 -1.73
CA PRO A 179 22.11 5.41 -2.02
C PRO A 179 20.80 6.04 -2.52
N ASP A 180 20.53 7.25 -2.05
CA ASP A 180 19.38 8.01 -2.50
C ASP A 180 19.54 8.26 -4.01
N LYS A 181 18.54 7.85 -4.78
CA LYS A 181 18.52 8.07 -6.23
C LYS A 181 18.01 9.49 -6.49
N GLU A 182 18.80 10.30 -7.19
CA GLU A 182 18.32 11.58 -7.68
C GLU A 182 17.18 11.34 -8.67
N ARG A 183 16.01 11.91 -8.37
CA ARG A 183 14.79 11.79 -9.15
C ARG A 183 14.39 13.18 -9.63
N ASN A 184 13.92 13.25 -10.87
CA ASN A 184 13.41 14.47 -11.47
C ASN A 184 12.13 14.17 -12.27
N PHE A 185 11.43 15.22 -12.66
CA PHE A 185 10.25 15.13 -13.50
C PHE A 185 10.16 16.34 -14.42
N GLU A 186 9.48 16.15 -15.54
CA GLU A 186 9.14 17.21 -16.49
C GLU A 186 7.62 17.32 -16.57
N ILE A 187 7.07 18.52 -16.39
CA ILE A 187 5.64 18.77 -16.64
C ILE A 187 5.42 18.85 -18.14
N THR A 188 4.71 17.87 -18.70
CA THR A 188 4.42 17.82 -20.14
C THR A 188 3.06 18.43 -20.48
N HIS A 189 2.11 18.37 -19.56
CA HIS A 189 0.78 18.96 -19.75
C HIS A 189 0.23 19.62 -18.49
N ARG A 190 -0.67 20.59 -18.68
CA ARG A 190 -1.36 21.32 -17.63
C ARG A 190 -2.85 21.37 -17.94
N GLY A 191 -3.68 20.85 -17.04
CA GLY A 191 -5.13 21.00 -17.12
C GLY A 191 -5.60 22.33 -16.55
N THR A 192 -6.80 22.76 -16.91
CA THR A 192 -7.32 24.09 -16.52
C THR A 192 -7.72 24.18 -15.06
N SER A 193 -8.13 23.06 -14.47
CA SER A 193 -8.47 22.98 -13.05
C SER A 193 -7.25 22.85 -12.12
N GLY A 194 -6.03 23.05 -12.62
CA GLY A 194 -4.80 23.08 -11.81
C GLY A 194 -4.15 21.72 -11.54
N TRP A 195 -4.49 20.70 -12.32
CA TRP A 195 -3.79 19.41 -12.33
C TRP A 195 -2.69 19.38 -13.38
N VAL A 196 -1.69 18.52 -13.21
CA VAL A 196 -0.55 18.41 -14.13
C VAL A 196 -0.33 16.96 -14.58
N MET A 197 0.21 16.79 -15.79
CA MET A 197 0.81 15.53 -16.21
C MET A 197 2.33 15.69 -16.26
N ALA A 198 3.04 14.73 -15.68
CA ALA A 198 4.49 14.76 -15.53
C ALA A 198 5.13 13.48 -16.05
N ARG A 199 6.21 13.62 -16.80
CA ARG A 199 7.07 12.51 -17.23
C ARG A 199 8.19 12.29 -16.22
N SER A 200 8.45 11.03 -15.86
CA SER A 200 9.63 10.65 -15.08
C SER A 200 10.02 9.20 -15.32
N ALA A 201 11.29 8.86 -15.06
CA ALA A 201 11.76 7.48 -15.03
C ALA A 201 11.47 6.78 -13.69
N ASP A 202 10.94 7.49 -12.71
CA ASP A 202 10.71 7.02 -11.35
C ASP A 202 9.30 7.39 -10.85
N PHE A 203 8.91 6.78 -9.73
CA PHE A 203 7.77 7.26 -8.96
C PHE A 203 8.13 8.60 -8.29
N ILE A 204 7.30 9.63 -8.48
CA ILE A 204 7.61 11.05 -8.18
C ILE A 204 6.50 11.81 -7.44
N PHE A 205 5.47 11.13 -6.92
CA PHE A 205 4.35 11.84 -6.29
C PHE A 205 4.78 12.64 -5.05
N ASP A 206 5.82 12.21 -4.34
CA ASP A 206 6.46 12.99 -3.27
C ASP A 206 7.04 14.31 -3.79
N LEU A 207 7.75 14.26 -4.92
CA LEU A 207 8.33 15.47 -5.54
C LEU A 207 7.23 16.40 -6.09
N LEU A 208 6.19 15.84 -6.71
CA LEU A 208 5.04 16.60 -7.20
C LEU A 208 4.31 17.31 -6.05
N TYR A 209 4.08 16.60 -4.93
CA TYR A 209 3.45 17.19 -3.75
C TYR A 209 4.33 18.25 -3.08
N ALA A 210 5.65 18.04 -3.03
CA ALA A 210 6.61 19.03 -2.55
C ALA A 210 6.64 20.30 -3.44
N ALA A 211 6.45 20.14 -4.75
CA ALA A 211 6.33 21.24 -5.71
C ALA A 211 4.93 21.92 -5.69
N GLY A 212 4.01 21.47 -4.84
CA GLY A 212 2.67 22.05 -4.68
C GLY A 212 1.60 21.47 -5.62
N HIS A 213 1.91 20.44 -6.42
CA HIS A 213 0.96 19.80 -7.32
C HIS A 213 0.13 18.74 -6.59
N THR A 214 -1.02 19.11 -6.04
CA THR A 214 -1.86 18.22 -5.22
C THR A 214 -2.71 17.22 -6.01
N LYS A 215 -2.78 17.36 -7.33
CA LYS A 215 -3.45 16.43 -8.26
C LYS A 215 -2.62 16.32 -9.54
N ALA A 216 -2.24 15.09 -9.89
CA ALA A 216 -1.30 14.85 -10.95
C ALA A 216 -1.46 13.49 -11.60
N VAL A 217 -0.91 13.37 -12.80
CA VAL A 217 -0.65 12.12 -13.50
C VAL A 217 0.86 12.03 -13.72
N ALA A 218 1.50 10.97 -13.25
CA ALA A 218 2.89 10.68 -13.58
C ALA A 218 2.94 9.56 -14.61
N TYR A 219 3.85 9.65 -15.59
CA TYR A 219 4.02 8.58 -16.57
C TYR A 219 5.48 8.32 -16.94
N GLN A 220 5.71 7.09 -17.41
CA GLN A 220 6.99 6.58 -17.90
C GLN A 220 6.76 5.72 -19.14
N GLU A 221 7.47 6.02 -20.22
CA GLU A 221 7.51 5.16 -21.42
C GLU A 221 8.43 3.97 -21.19
N ASN A 222 7.96 2.77 -21.54
CA ASN A 222 8.69 1.52 -21.38
C ASN A 222 9.36 1.11 -22.70
N PRO A 223 10.45 0.31 -22.65
CA PRO A 223 11.13 -0.18 -23.86
C PRO A 223 10.27 -1.01 -24.81
N ASP A 224 9.17 -1.60 -24.33
CA ASP A 224 8.19 -2.38 -25.12
C ASP A 224 7.13 -1.50 -25.80
N GLY A 225 7.29 -0.18 -25.74
CA GLY A 225 6.38 0.82 -26.28
C GLY A 225 5.09 1.02 -25.47
N SER A 226 4.91 0.31 -24.35
CA SER A 226 3.81 0.59 -23.42
C SER A 226 4.16 1.75 -22.48
N VAL A 227 3.16 2.34 -21.83
CA VAL A 227 3.34 3.46 -20.92
C VAL A 227 2.80 3.11 -19.53
N THR A 228 3.64 3.30 -18.52
CA THR A 228 3.23 3.25 -17.12
C THR A 228 2.61 4.58 -16.74
N TYR A 229 1.38 4.57 -16.24
CA TYR A 229 0.75 5.73 -15.63
C TYR A 229 0.45 5.48 -14.16
N THR A 230 0.56 6.55 -13.38
CA THR A 230 0.00 6.68 -12.04
C THR A 230 -0.83 7.95 -11.99
N VAL A 231 -2.12 7.83 -11.69
CA VAL A 231 -3.03 8.95 -11.48
C VAL A 231 -3.20 9.13 -9.98
N GLY A 232 -3.05 10.33 -9.45
CA GLY A 232 -3.14 10.54 -8.02
C GLY A 232 -3.54 11.94 -7.58
N LYS A 233 -4.15 11.99 -6.41
CA LYS A 233 -4.40 13.22 -5.65
C LYS A 233 -3.88 13.04 -4.23
N LYS A 234 -3.44 14.14 -3.61
CA LYS A 234 -2.77 14.15 -2.31
C LYS A 234 -3.62 13.57 -1.18
N SER A 235 -4.93 13.80 -1.23
CA SER A 235 -5.90 13.25 -0.27
C SER A 235 -7.33 13.38 -0.80
N GLU A 236 -8.31 12.87 -0.05
CA GLU A 236 -9.74 13.08 -0.34
C GLU A 236 -10.18 14.54 -0.29
N MET A 237 -9.41 15.41 0.38
CA MET A 237 -9.71 16.85 0.47
C MET A 237 -9.35 17.61 -0.80
N VAL A 238 -8.60 16.98 -1.72
CA VAL A 238 -8.35 17.53 -3.05
C VAL A 238 -9.57 17.22 -3.92
N THR A 239 -10.41 18.23 -4.11
CA THR A 239 -11.66 18.14 -4.88
C THR A 239 -11.41 18.32 -6.38
N ASN A 240 -12.44 18.04 -7.19
CA ASN A 240 -12.44 18.23 -8.65
C ASN A 240 -11.28 17.49 -9.34
N PHE A 241 -11.03 16.26 -8.89
CA PHE A 241 -10.12 15.30 -9.51
C PHE A 241 -10.51 13.88 -9.09
N PRO A 242 -11.62 13.34 -9.61
CA PRO A 242 -12.20 12.09 -9.15
C PRO A 242 -11.37 10.89 -9.67
N VAL A 243 -10.25 10.57 -9.02
CA VAL A 243 -9.33 9.50 -9.46
C VAL A 243 -10.07 8.19 -9.70
N GLY A 244 -10.70 7.62 -8.69
CA GLY A 244 -11.36 6.31 -8.77
C GLY A 244 -12.47 6.12 -7.74
N PRO A 245 -12.91 4.87 -7.52
CA PRO A 245 -12.42 3.63 -8.14
C PRO A 245 -13.01 3.38 -9.55
N ALA A 246 -12.39 2.49 -10.32
CA ALA A 246 -12.79 2.15 -11.70
C ALA A 246 -14.26 1.74 -11.90
N PRO A 247 -14.91 0.99 -10.98
CA PRO A 247 -16.32 0.63 -11.15
C PRO A 247 -17.30 1.80 -10.94
N LYS A 248 -16.83 2.95 -10.46
CA LYS A 248 -17.69 4.11 -10.18
C LYS A 248 -17.71 5.06 -11.38
N ASP A 249 -18.89 5.25 -11.95
CA ASP A 249 -19.13 6.19 -13.05
C ASP A 249 -18.68 7.62 -12.69
N GLY A 250 -18.17 8.33 -13.70
CA GLY A 250 -17.69 9.70 -13.55
C GLY A 250 -16.31 9.83 -12.88
N THR A 251 -15.59 8.72 -12.66
CA THR A 251 -14.21 8.74 -12.21
C THR A 251 -13.22 8.64 -13.39
N ILE A 252 -12.00 9.11 -13.18
CA ILE A 252 -10.91 9.05 -14.16
C ILE A 252 -10.60 7.59 -14.52
N LEU A 253 -10.46 6.71 -13.52
CA LEU A 253 -10.17 5.29 -13.75
C LEU A 253 -11.31 4.58 -14.47
N ASN A 254 -12.57 4.98 -14.25
CA ASN A 254 -13.72 4.46 -15.00
C ASN A 254 -13.64 4.86 -16.49
N ALA A 255 -13.39 6.14 -16.76
CA ALA A 255 -13.25 6.65 -18.14
C ALA A 255 -12.08 6.02 -18.89
N LEU A 256 -10.95 5.80 -18.20
CA LEU A 256 -9.79 5.10 -18.77
C LEU A 256 -10.10 3.63 -19.04
N ASN A 257 -10.82 2.94 -18.14
CA ASN A 257 -11.27 1.55 -18.36
C ASN A 257 -12.20 1.40 -19.56
N ALA A 258 -13.01 2.42 -19.88
CA ALA A 258 -13.86 2.40 -21.06
C ALA A 258 -13.05 2.44 -22.38
N LYS A 259 -11.78 2.85 -22.33
CA LYS A 259 -10.86 2.86 -23.48
C LYS A 259 -9.91 1.67 -23.50
N GLU A 260 -9.37 1.32 -22.34
CA GLU A 260 -8.47 0.19 -22.19
C GLU A 260 -8.77 -0.48 -20.85
N THR A 261 -9.16 -1.75 -20.84
CA THR A 261 -9.51 -2.43 -19.58
C THR A 261 -8.29 -2.69 -18.70
N GLY A 262 -8.48 -2.66 -17.38
CA GLY A 262 -7.47 -3.05 -16.40
C GLY A 262 -6.88 -1.90 -15.59
N TRP A 263 -7.36 -0.68 -15.76
CA TRP A 263 -6.98 0.41 -14.86
C TRP A 263 -7.57 0.15 -13.48
N GLY A 264 -6.74 0.26 -12.46
CA GLY A 264 -7.10 -0.09 -11.09
C GLY A 264 -6.59 0.94 -10.10
N GLY A 265 -7.23 1.01 -8.95
CA GLY A 265 -6.89 1.97 -7.91
C GLY A 265 -8.03 2.27 -6.96
N SER A 266 -7.73 3.15 -6.03
CA SER A 266 -8.64 3.69 -5.03
C SER A 266 -9.14 5.08 -5.45
N THR A 267 -9.79 5.76 -4.50
CA THR A 267 -10.28 7.13 -4.64
C THR A 267 -9.16 8.19 -4.66
N THR A 268 -7.94 7.88 -4.19
CA THR A 268 -6.80 8.82 -4.17
C THR A 268 -5.68 8.48 -5.14
N ILE A 269 -5.50 7.21 -5.51
CA ILE A 269 -4.42 6.77 -6.38
C ILE A 269 -4.87 5.61 -7.26
N GLY A 270 -4.41 5.60 -8.51
CA GLY A 270 -4.59 4.48 -9.41
C GLY A 270 -3.49 4.43 -10.46
N GLY A 271 -3.53 3.42 -11.30
CA GLY A 271 -2.51 3.24 -12.32
C GLY A 271 -2.93 2.39 -13.50
N ALA A 272 -2.05 2.38 -14.49
CA ALA A 272 -2.23 1.66 -15.75
C ALA A 272 -2.36 0.13 -15.54
N PRO A 273 -3.00 -0.59 -16.49
CA PRO A 273 -3.11 -2.04 -16.49
C PRO A 273 -1.77 -2.75 -16.32
N ARG A 274 -1.77 -3.88 -15.61
CA ARG A 274 -0.66 -4.85 -15.57
C ARG A 274 -1.06 -6.03 -16.47
N ASN A 275 -0.67 -6.01 -17.73
CA ASN A 275 -1.07 -7.08 -18.65
C ASN A 275 -0.30 -8.38 -18.35
N ALA A 276 -0.86 -9.52 -18.77
CA ALA A 276 -0.27 -10.83 -18.53
C ALA A 276 1.11 -11.01 -19.20
N ASP A 277 1.35 -10.29 -20.31
CA ASP A 277 2.64 -10.25 -21.01
C ASP A 277 3.67 -9.30 -20.35
N GLY A 278 3.29 -8.64 -19.25
CA GLY A 278 4.12 -7.68 -18.53
C GLY A 278 4.08 -6.25 -19.07
N SER A 279 3.36 -6.01 -20.18
CA SER A 279 3.18 -4.66 -20.72
C SER A 279 2.22 -3.81 -19.87
N ARG A 280 2.28 -2.50 -20.09
CA ARG A 280 1.43 -1.49 -19.42
C ARG A 280 0.37 -0.97 -20.38
N SER A 281 -0.06 0.29 -20.22
CA SER A 281 -1.05 0.89 -21.10
C SER A 281 -0.50 1.09 -22.51
N ARG A 282 -1.34 0.94 -23.53
CA ARG A 282 -1.07 1.34 -24.92
C ARG A 282 -1.55 2.75 -25.23
N LEU A 283 -2.27 3.41 -24.31
CA LEU A 283 -2.70 4.79 -24.49
C LEU A 283 -1.51 5.74 -24.40
N THR A 284 -1.43 6.66 -25.36
CA THR A 284 -0.43 7.73 -25.38
C THR A 284 -0.69 8.78 -24.30
N PRO A 285 0.33 9.57 -23.90
CA PRO A 285 0.14 10.62 -22.90
C PRO A 285 -0.95 11.62 -23.30
N ASP A 286 -1.01 11.97 -24.59
CA ASP A 286 -2.00 12.89 -25.14
C ASP A 286 -3.42 12.32 -25.06
N GLU A 287 -3.61 11.02 -25.32
CA GLU A 287 -4.90 10.35 -25.17
C GLU A 287 -5.35 10.32 -23.70
N VAL A 288 -4.47 9.94 -22.79
CA VAL A 288 -4.76 9.92 -21.34
C VAL A 288 -5.06 11.34 -20.86
N PHE A 289 -4.32 12.34 -21.31
CA PHE A 289 -4.55 13.74 -20.97
C PHE A 289 -5.93 14.21 -21.44
N ALA A 290 -6.30 13.92 -22.69
CA ALA A 290 -7.60 14.27 -23.26
C ALA A 290 -8.77 13.59 -22.53
N ILE A 291 -8.63 12.30 -22.18
CA ILE A 291 -9.65 11.56 -21.42
C ILE A 291 -9.85 12.21 -20.05
N ILE A 292 -8.77 12.52 -19.33
CA ILE A 292 -8.86 13.13 -17.99
C ILE A 292 -9.43 14.54 -18.07
N THR A 293 -9.04 15.32 -19.07
CA THR A 293 -9.56 16.67 -19.30
C THR A 293 -11.09 16.63 -19.41
N ASN A 294 -11.67 15.73 -20.21
CA ASN A 294 -13.13 15.63 -20.36
C ASN A 294 -13.91 15.28 -19.09
N ILE A 295 -13.23 14.78 -18.05
CA ILE A 295 -13.84 14.42 -16.75
C ILE A 295 -13.66 15.55 -15.72
N VAL A 296 -12.58 16.31 -15.85
CA VAL A 296 -12.11 17.23 -14.82
C VAL A 296 -12.35 18.70 -15.19
N ASP A 297 -12.31 19.02 -16.48
CA ASP A 297 -12.35 20.37 -17.06
C ASP A 297 -13.58 20.54 -17.97
#